data_AF-A0A382R9A8-F1
#
_entry.id   AF-A0A382R9A8-F1
#
_cell.length_a   1.000
_cell.length_b   1.000
_cell.length_c   1.000
_cell.angle_alpha   90.00
_cell.angle_beta   90.00
_cell.angle_gamma   90.00
#
_symmetry.space_group_name_H-M   'P 1'
#
loop_
_entity.id
_entity.type
_entity.pdbx_description
1 polymer ?
#
loop_
_entity_poly.entity_id
_entity_poly.type
_entity_poly.pdbx_seq_one_letter_code
_entity_poly.pdbx_strand_id
1 'polypeptide(L)' 'MVELLAMGQERFADPVQVLIVTAHPDDDAAFSGVVYQVTHQLGGVVDLALVTDGSGGFRYSTLAEEIYGLDLTSETVAR' A
#
# COMPACT_ATOMS: atom_id res chain seq x y z
N MET A 1 -36.66 27.20 13.89
CA MET A 1 -35.25 27.14 14.30
C MET A 1 -34.78 25.72 14.02
N VAL A 2 -34.22 25.57 12.82
CA VAL A 2 -33.53 24.43 12.17
C VAL A 2 -33.41 23.12 12.99
N GLU A 3 -34.21 22.12 12.62
CA GLU A 3 -34.06 20.72 13.05
C GLU A 3 -33.26 19.94 11.97
N LEU A 4 -32.02 20.39 11.75
CA LEU A 4 -31.08 19.82 10.78
C LEU A 4 -29.88 19.36 11.59
N LEU A 5 -29.88 18.11 12.11
CA LEU A 5 -28.71 17.37 12.61
C LEU A 5 -29.15 16.02 13.22
N ALA A 6 -29.77 15.16 12.42
CA ALA A 6 -29.91 13.74 12.77
C ALA A 6 -29.86 12.83 11.53
N MET A 7 -29.07 13.21 10.52
CA MET A 7 -28.53 12.24 9.57
C MET A 7 -27.39 11.51 10.27
N GLY A 8 -27.75 10.70 11.27
CA GLY A 8 -26.83 9.75 11.88
C GLY A 8 -26.32 8.86 10.77
N GLN A 9 -24.99 8.85 10.60
CA GLN A 9 -24.34 7.92 9.69
C GLN A 9 -24.85 6.52 10.03
N GLU A 10 -25.56 5.90 9.08
CA GLU A 10 -25.76 4.46 9.04
C GLU A 10 -24.38 3.84 9.30
N ARG A 11 -24.19 3.25 10.48
CA ARG A 11 -22.97 2.50 10.76
C ARG A 11 -23.04 1.28 9.85
N PHE A 12 -22.11 1.19 8.90
CA PHE A 12 -21.95 -0.02 8.08
C PHE A 12 -21.93 -1.23 9.03
N ALA A 13 -22.88 -2.14 8.84
CA ALA A 13 -23.18 -3.21 9.79
C ALA A 13 -22.04 -4.23 9.93
N ASP A 14 -21.08 -4.21 8.99
CA ASP A 14 -19.83 -4.96 9.05
C ASP A 14 -18.64 -4.04 8.70
N PRO A 15 -17.46 -4.25 9.30
CA PRO A 15 -16.26 -3.52 8.96
C PRO A 15 -15.90 -3.71 7.49
N VAL A 16 -15.43 -2.64 6.84
CA VAL A 16 -14.99 -2.68 5.43
C VAL A 16 -13.83 -3.68 5.29
N GLN A 17 -13.95 -4.64 4.38
CA GLN A 17 -12.90 -5.62 4.10
C GLN A 17 -12.37 -5.42 2.68
N VAL A 18 -11.05 -5.27 2.54
CA VAL A 18 -10.38 -5.03 1.26
C VAL A 18 -9.26 -6.05 1.07
N LEU A 19 -9.24 -6.70 -0.09
CA LEU A 19 -8.07 -7.44 -0.56
C LEU A 19 -7.40 -6.63 -1.67
N ILE A 20 -6.15 -6.25 -1.45
CA ILE A 20 -5.31 -5.59 -2.45
C ILE A 20 -4.56 -6.68 -3.20
N VAL A 21 -4.60 -6.65 -4.53
CA VAL A 21 -3.81 -7.53 -5.39
C VAL A 21 -2.87 -6.67 -6.21
N THR A 22 -1.57 -6.86 -6.02
CA THR A 22 -0.56 -6.02 -6.68
C THR A 22 0.63 -6.81 -7.19
N ALA A 23 1.33 -6.27 -8.19
CA ALA A 23 2.41 -6.98 -8.87
C ALA A 23 3.69 -6.96 -8.04
N HIS A 24 4.10 -5.78 -7.59
CA HIS A 24 5.40 -5.55 -6.94
C HIS A 24 5.23 -4.88 -5.57
N PRO A 25 6.21 -5.01 -4.65
CA PRO A 25 6.11 -4.49 -3.28
C PRO A 25 5.92 -2.98 -3.14
N ASP A 26 6.20 -2.19 -4.17
CA ASP A 26 6.19 -0.72 -4.17
C ASP A 26 4.92 -0.11 -4.79
N ASP A 27 4.11 -0.91 -5.47
CA ASP A 27 2.87 -0.46 -6.11
C ASP A 27 1.88 0.15 -5.10
N ASP A 28 1.96 -0.25 -3.82
CA ASP A 28 1.06 0.19 -2.75
C ASP A 28 1.20 1.67 -2.39
N ALA A 29 2.35 2.27 -2.69
CA ALA A 29 2.59 3.70 -2.55
C ALA A 29 1.50 4.53 -3.26
N ALA A 30 1.01 4.06 -4.42
CA ALA A 30 0.00 4.74 -5.23
C ALA A 30 -1.38 4.85 -4.53
N PHE A 31 -1.67 3.97 -3.57
CA PHE A 31 -2.96 3.92 -2.86
C PHE A 31 -2.81 3.87 -1.33
N SER A 32 -1.64 4.21 -0.81
CA SER A 32 -1.33 4.27 0.63
C SER A 32 -2.34 5.08 1.45
N GLY A 33 -2.83 6.21 0.90
CA GLY A 33 -3.87 7.02 1.54
C GLY A 33 -5.20 6.28 1.74
N VAL A 34 -5.58 5.42 0.78
CA VAL A 34 -6.79 4.59 0.88
C VAL A 34 -6.61 3.53 1.98
N VAL A 35 -5.45 2.87 2.02
CA VAL A 35 -5.13 1.88 3.07
C VAL A 35 -5.21 2.54 4.44
N TYR A 36 -4.62 3.72 4.61
CA TYR A 36 -4.69 4.48 5.85
C TYR A 36 -6.13 4.80 6.25
N GLN A 37 -6.93 5.33 5.32
CA GLN A 37 -8.32 5.68 5.59
C GLN A 37 -9.16 4.47 6.00
N VAL A 38 -9.04 3.34 5.30
CA VAL A 38 -9.78 2.11 5.61
C VAL A 38 -9.39 1.58 7.00
N THR A 39 -8.09 1.43 7.26
CA THR A 39 -7.58 0.77 8.48
C THR A 39 -7.67 1.65 9.73
N HIS A 40 -7.47 2.97 9.62
CA HIS A 40 -7.38 3.86 10.78
C HIS A 40 -8.61 4.73 11.01
N GLN A 41 -9.33 5.11 9.95
CA GLN A 41 -10.49 6.01 10.07
C GLN A 41 -11.82 5.27 10.02
N LEU A 42 -11.90 4.18 9.24
CA LEU A 42 -13.14 3.44 9.01
C LEU A 42 -13.23 2.14 9.81
N GLY A 43 -12.17 1.74 10.52
CA GLY A 43 -12.13 0.50 11.30
C GLY A 43 -12.23 -0.77 10.44
N GLY A 44 -11.89 -0.66 9.16
CA GLY A 44 -11.84 -1.78 8.23
C GLY A 44 -10.54 -2.57 8.32
N VAL A 45 -10.48 -3.68 7.57
CA VAL A 45 -9.33 -4.57 7.46
C VAL A 45 -8.87 -4.61 6.00
N VAL A 46 -7.56 -4.64 5.81
CA VAL A 46 -6.91 -4.71 4.50
C VAL A 46 -5.91 -5.87 4.50
N ASP A 47 -6.07 -6.78 3.55
CA ASP A 47 -5.10 -7.84 3.23
C ASP A 47 -4.38 -7.53 1.91
N LEU A 48 -3.15 -8.00 1.75
CA LEU A 48 -2.33 -7.82 0.54
C LEU A 48 -1.92 -9.16 -0.06
N ALA A 49 -2.34 -9.40 -1.30
CA ALA A 49 -1.85 -10.45 -2.17
C ALA A 49 -0.81 -9.87 -3.14
N LEU A 50 0.46 -10.13 -2.85
CA LEU A 50 1.59 -9.74 -3.69
C LEU A 50 1.90 -10.86 -4.69
N VAL A 51 1.91 -10.53 -5.98
CA VAL A 51 2.09 -11.52 -7.06
C VAL A 51 3.57 -11.86 -7.27
N THR A 52 4.47 -10.91 -7.11
CA THR A 52 5.92 -11.10 -7.27
C THR A 52 6.70 -10.35 -6.19
N ASP A 53 7.92 -10.79 -5.90
CA ASP A 53 8.80 -10.10 -4.96
C ASP A 53 9.50 -8.86 -5.55
N GLY A 54 9.19 -8.47 -6.80
CA GLY A 54 9.82 -7.32 -7.45
C GLY A 54 11.27 -7.53 -7.89
N SER A 55 11.80 -8.76 -7.81
CA SER A 55 13.19 -9.09 -8.15
C SER A 55 13.60 -8.74 -9.59
N GLY A 56 12.70 -8.37 -10.50
CA GLY A 56 13.09 -7.84 -11.82
C GLY A 56 13.62 -6.41 -11.81
N GLY A 57 13.38 -5.64 -10.74
CA GLY A 57 13.64 -4.19 -10.69
C GLY A 57 15.11 -3.80 -10.51
N PHE A 58 15.92 -4.64 -9.86
CA PHE A 58 17.29 -4.28 -9.45
C PHE A 58 18.23 -3.97 -10.62
N ARG A 59 17.97 -4.53 -11.81
CA ARG A 59 18.85 -4.37 -12.98
C ARG A 59 19.05 -2.92 -13.40
N TYR A 60 18.11 -2.04 -13.06
CA TYR A 60 18.17 -0.61 -13.38
C TYR A 60 18.72 0.25 -12.24
N SER A 61 19.12 -0.36 -11.12
CA SER A 61 19.64 0.34 -9.94
C SER A 61 21.11 0.78 -10.07
N THR A 62 21.75 0.58 -11.22
CA THR A 62 23.16 0.94 -11.46
C THR A 62 23.48 2.40 -11.12
N LEU A 63 22.56 3.33 -11.39
CA LEU A 63 22.75 4.75 -11.07
C LEU A 63 22.75 5.04 -9.56
N ALA A 64 22.14 4.17 -8.76
CA ALA A 64 22.08 4.30 -7.31
C ALA A 64 23.31 3.68 -6.62
N GLU A 65 24.11 2.86 -7.30
CA GLU A 65 25.30 2.23 -6.73
C GLU A 65 26.33 3.25 -6.24
N GLU A 66 26.50 4.38 -6.93
CA GLU A 66 27.38 5.48 -6.50
C GLU A 66 26.90 6.14 -5.20
N ILE A 67 25.58 6.20 -5.00
CA ILE A 67 24.97 6.82 -3.82
C ILE A 67 25.09 5.89 -2.61
N TYR A 68 24.81 4.60 -2.81
CA TYR A 68 24.73 3.63 -1.72
C TYR A 68 26.04 2.88 -1.47
N GLY A 69 26.99 2.89 -2.41
CA GLY A 69 28.23 2.13 -2.33
C GLY A 69 28.02 0.62 -2.34
N LEU A 70 26.91 0.16 -2.93
CA LEU A 70 26.48 -1.23 -2.98
C LEU A 70 26.40 -1.71 -4.43
N ASP A 71 26.62 -3.00 -4.67
CA ASP A 71 26.38 -3.65 -5.96
C ASP A 71 24.88 -3.93 -6.13
N LEU A 72 24.13 -2.88 -6.46
CA LEU A 72 22.67 -2.93 -6.60
C LEU A 72 22.23 -3.63 -7.90
N THR A 73 23.16 -4.00 -8.79
CA THR A 73 22.88 -4.93 -9.88
C THR A 73 22.98 -6.40 -9.48
N SER A 74 23.44 -6.70 -8.26
CA SER A 74 23.40 -8.03 -7.68
C SER A 74 22.06 -8.29 -6.98
N GLU A 75 21.36 -9.33 -7.41
CA GLU A 75 20.10 -9.77 -6.80
C GLU A 75 20.24 -10.03 -5.29
N THR A 76 21.41 -10.49 -4.84
CA THR A 76 21.66 -10.78 -3.42
C THR A 76 21.78 -9.52 -2.55
N VAL A 77 22.06 -8.36 -3.15
CA VAL A 77 22.30 -7.09 -2.47
C VAL A 77 21.11 -6.13 -2.61
N ALA A 78 20.45 -6.14 -3.76
CA ALA A 78 19.41 -5.19 -4.14
C ALA A 78 17.98 -5.57 -3.71
N ARG A 79 17.84 -6.63 -2.91
CA ARG A 79 16.55 -7.10 -2.37
C ARG A 79 16.03 -6.23 -1.25
#